data_AF-A0AAI9T7X7-F1
#
_entry.id   AF-A0AAI9T7X7-F1
#
_cell.length_a   1.000
_cell.length_b   1.000
_cell.length_c   1.000
_cell.angle_alpha   90.00
_cell.angle_beta   90.00
_cell.angle_gamma   90.00
#
_symmetry.space_group_name_H-M   'P 1'
#
loop_
_entity.id
_entity.type
_entity.pdbx_description
1 polymer ?
#
loop_
_entity_poly.entity_id
_entity_poly.type
_entity_poly.pdbx_seq_one_letter_code
_entity_poly.pdbx_strand_id
1 'polypeptide(L)'
;MPPRPGPVSKFKHERATFVFDLEMQASILRANPQAGEDVAEDLHGLVGSVHRLKDASMAMAVGARGNAYVLAKPYGFYSYNVPRMCNDIVASLLHWADILVNTDGRRTDGIVVDSIEGMLASLGF
;
A
#
# COMPACT_ATOMS: atom_id res chain seq x y z
N MET A 1 -17.54 -11.16 -23.08
CA MET A 1 -16.48 -10.64 -22.19
C MET A 1 -17.05 -9.43 -21.47
N PRO A 2 -17.01 -9.35 -20.13
CA PRO A 2 -17.34 -8.11 -19.43
C PRO A 2 -16.36 -6.99 -19.87
N PRO A 3 -16.80 -5.73 -19.93
CA PRO A 3 -15.93 -4.62 -20.28
C PRO A 3 -14.78 -4.54 -19.27
N ARG A 4 -13.55 -4.39 -19.76
CA ARG A 4 -12.39 -4.19 -18.89
C ARG A 4 -12.63 -2.94 -18.03
N PRO A 5 -12.36 -2.99 -16.71
CA PRO A 5 -12.49 -1.82 -15.86
C PRO A 5 -11.66 -0.67 -16.44
N GLY A 6 -12.24 0.54 -16.49
CA GLY A 6 -11.52 1.72 -16.93
C GLY A 6 -10.33 2.04 -16.01
N PRO A 7 -9.37 2.88 -16.45
CA PRO A 7 -8.15 3.15 -15.68
C PRO A 7 -8.40 3.66 -14.25
N VAL A 8 -9.45 4.47 -14.06
CA VAL A 8 -9.85 4.96 -12.73
C VAL A 8 -10.35 3.83 -11.83
N SER A 9 -11.19 2.94 -12.35
CA SER A 9 -11.70 1.79 -11.59
C SER A 9 -10.58 0.83 -11.21
N LYS A 10 -9.61 0.62 -12.12
CA LYS A 10 -8.43 -0.20 -11.83
C LYS A 10 -7.59 0.40 -10.70
N PHE A 11 -7.27 1.70 -10.77
CA PHE A 11 -6.53 2.37 -9.71
C PHE A 11 -7.24 2.28 -8.35
N LYS A 12 -8.55 2.55 -8.31
CA LYS A 12 -9.35 2.43 -7.09
C LYS A 12 -9.35 1.02 -6.52
N HIS A 13 -9.42 0.00 -7.38
CA HIS A 13 -9.37 -1.39 -6.98
C HIS A 13 -8.01 -1.76 -6.37
N GLU A 14 -6.90 -1.50 -7.06
CA GLU A 14 -5.55 -1.80 -6.55
C GLU A 14 -5.28 -1.08 -5.22
N ARG A 15 -5.75 0.18 -5.08
CA ARG A 15 -5.65 0.91 -3.82
C ARG A 15 -6.44 0.23 -2.70
N ALA A 16 -7.69 -0.12 -2.96
CA ALA A 16 -8.55 -0.74 -1.96
C ALA A 16 -8.01 -2.10 -1.51
N THR A 17 -7.53 -2.92 -2.46
CA THR A 17 -6.89 -4.20 -2.17
C THR A 17 -5.65 -4.01 -1.31
N PHE A 18 -4.75 -3.10 -1.69
CA PHE A 18 -3.54 -2.84 -0.89
C PHE A 18 -3.86 -2.36 0.54
N VAL A 19 -4.81 -1.42 0.68
CA VAL A 19 -5.23 -0.92 2.00
C VAL A 19 -5.82 -2.03 2.85
N PHE A 20 -6.71 -2.84 2.28
CA PHE A 20 -7.32 -3.97 2.98
C PHE A 20 -6.27 -4.99 3.45
N ASP A 21 -5.35 -5.38 2.56
CA ASP A 21 -4.33 -6.36 2.90
C ASP A 21 -3.39 -5.82 3.98
N LEU A 22 -3.05 -4.52 3.93
CA LEU A 22 -2.21 -3.88 4.95
C LEU A 22 -2.92 -3.75 6.31
N GLU A 23 -4.22 -3.41 6.31
CA GLU A 23 -5.06 -3.42 7.52
C GLU A 23 -5.13 -4.81 8.16
N MET A 24 -5.22 -5.86 7.33
CA MET A 24 -5.22 -7.24 7.79
C MET A 24 -3.93 -7.57 8.54
N GLN A 25 -2.77 -7.14 8.05
CA GLN A 25 -1.48 -7.37 8.72
C GLN A 25 -1.39 -6.67 10.08
N ALA A 26 -1.84 -5.42 10.17
CA ALA A 26 -1.90 -4.71 11.45
C ALA A 26 -2.84 -5.40 12.45
N SER A 27 -3.98 -5.90 11.98
CA SER A 27 -4.95 -6.64 12.79
C SER A 27 -4.37 -7.95 13.32
N ILE A 28 -3.67 -8.72 12.46
CA ILE A 28 -3.02 -9.98 12.83
C ILE A 28 -1.97 -9.74 13.91
N LEU A 29 -1.04 -8.80 13.71
CA LEU A 29 0.00 -8.49 14.69
C LEU A 29 -0.59 -8.03 16.03
N ARG A 30 -1.65 -7.22 16.00
CA ARG A 30 -2.34 -6.77 17.22
C ARG A 30 -2.97 -7.93 17.98
N ALA A 31 -3.60 -8.86 17.27
CA ALA A 31 -4.27 -10.02 17.88
C ALA A 31 -3.27 -11.08 18.35
N ASN A 32 -2.17 -11.25 17.62
CA ASN A 32 -1.14 -12.25 17.90
C ASN A 32 0.27 -11.70 17.60
N PRO A 33 0.96 -11.14 18.60
CA PRO A 33 2.34 -10.68 18.44
C PRO A 33 3.33 -11.79 18.04
N GLN A 34 2.99 -13.06 18.22
CA GLN A 34 3.86 -14.17 17.80
C GLN A 34 3.76 -14.48 16.30
N ALA A 35 2.89 -13.81 15.55
CA ALA A 35 2.75 -13.96 14.10
C ALA A 35 3.77 -13.11 13.30
N GLY A 36 4.82 -12.58 13.95
CA GLY A 36 5.77 -11.65 13.32
C GLY A 36 6.43 -12.19 12.05
N GLU A 37 6.84 -13.46 12.04
CA GLU A 37 7.46 -14.10 10.86
C GLU A 37 6.47 -14.22 9.69
N ASP A 38 5.24 -14.71 9.95
CA ASP A 38 4.19 -14.83 8.93
C ASP A 38 3.82 -13.46 8.35
N VAL A 39 3.68 -12.46 9.22
CA VAL A 39 3.35 -11.09 8.80
C VAL A 39 4.51 -10.47 8.02
N ALA A 40 5.77 -10.76 8.37
CA ALA A 40 6.92 -10.29 7.60
C ALA A 40 6.91 -10.84 6.15
N GLU A 41 6.59 -12.12 5.98
CA GLU A 41 6.43 -12.73 4.65
C GLU A 41 5.28 -12.07 3.87
N ASP A 42 4.15 -11.84 4.51
CA ASP A 42 3.01 -11.15 3.89
C ASP A 42 3.36 -9.71 3.50
N LEU A 43 4.07 -8.95 4.35
CA LEU A 43 4.54 -7.60 4.04
C LEU A 43 5.47 -7.58 2.83
N HIS A 44 6.34 -8.57 2.67
CA HIS A 44 7.13 -8.75 1.44
C HIS A 44 6.23 -9.01 0.23
N GLY A 45 5.19 -9.84 0.38
CA GLY A 45 4.19 -10.09 -0.66
C GLY A 45 3.46 -8.80 -1.12
N LEU A 46 3.19 -7.88 -0.20
CA LEU A 46 2.52 -6.60 -0.50
C LEU A 46 3.33 -5.67 -1.40
N VAL A 47 4.66 -5.84 -1.51
CA VAL A 47 5.49 -5.08 -2.46
C VAL A 47 4.95 -5.21 -3.88
N GLY A 48 4.49 -6.40 -4.27
CA GLY A 48 3.84 -6.63 -5.56
C GLY A 48 2.55 -5.83 -5.73
N SER A 49 1.73 -5.74 -4.68
CA SER A 49 0.49 -4.92 -4.67
C SER A 49 0.79 -3.43 -4.83
N VAL A 50 1.84 -2.92 -4.17
CA VAL A 50 2.27 -1.52 -4.30
C VAL A 50 2.77 -1.21 -5.71
N HIS A 51 3.49 -2.13 -6.35
CA HIS A 51 3.88 -1.97 -7.75
C HIS A 51 2.68 -1.91 -8.70
N ARG A 52 1.67 -2.77 -8.52
CA ARG A 52 0.43 -2.71 -9.32
C ARG A 52 -0.32 -1.39 -9.10
N LEU A 53 -0.36 -0.89 -7.87
CA LEU A 53 -0.95 0.42 -7.55
C LEU A 53 -0.21 1.56 -8.27
N LYS A 54 1.13 1.55 -8.23
CA LYS A 54 1.99 2.51 -8.95
C LYS A 54 1.70 2.50 -10.46
N ASP A 55 1.69 1.32 -11.06
CA ASP A 55 1.45 1.16 -12.50
C ASP A 55 0.03 1.60 -12.88
N ALA A 56 -0.97 1.25 -12.06
CA ALA A 56 -2.35 1.68 -12.27
C ALA A 56 -2.49 3.20 -12.18
N SER A 57 -1.76 3.85 -11.26
CA SER A 57 -1.74 5.30 -11.11
C SER A 57 -1.18 5.98 -12.37
N MET A 58 -0.03 5.51 -12.86
CA MET A 58 0.59 6.04 -14.08
C MET A 58 -0.29 5.81 -15.31
N ALA A 59 -0.87 4.62 -15.45
CA ALA A 59 -1.79 4.29 -16.53
C ALA A 59 -3.05 5.17 -16.49
N MET A 60 -3.57 5.48 -15.30
CA MET A 60 -4.71 6.39 -15.12
C MET A 60 -4.35 7.84 -15.50
N ALA A 61 -3.16 8.32 -15.15
CA ALA A 61 -2.71 9.66 -15.51
C ALA A 61 -2.66 9.87 -17.04
N VAL A 62 -2.35 8.82 -17.80
CA VAL A 62 -2.32 8.86 -19.27
C VAL A 62 -3.70 8.56 -19.86
N GLY A 63 -4.28 7.41 -19.52
CA GLY A 63 -5.49 6.87 -20.15
C GLY A 63 -6.80 7.51 -19.67
N ALA A 64 -6.76 8.34 -18.63
CA ALA A 64 -7.93 9.03 -18.09
C ALA A 64 -7.66 10.51 -17.75
N ARG A 65 -6.74 11.17 -18.46
CA ARG A 65 -6.33 12.57 -18.18
C ARG A 65 -7.50 13.57 -18.11
N GLY A 66 -8.56 13.37 -18.91
CA GLY A 66 -9.76 14.22 -18.91
C GLY A 66 -10.84 13.82 -17.89
N ASN A 67 -10.62 12.77 -17.10
CA ASN A 67 -11.60 12.31 -16.12
C ASN A 67 -11.62 13.24 -14.90
N ALA A 68 -12.81 13.59 -14.41
CA ALA A 68 -12.98 14.48 -13.25
C ALA A 68 -12.23 14.02 -12.00
N TYR A 69 -12.11 12.70 -11.76
CA TYR A 69 -11.34 12.14 -10.66
C TYR A 69 -9.85 12.48 -10.77
N VAL A 70 -9.29 12.46 -11.99
CA VAL A 70 -7.89 12.80 -12.25
C VAL A 70 -7.69 14.31 -12.17
N LEU A 71 -8.61 15.09 -12.75
CA LEU A 71 -8.56 16.56 -12.77
C LEU A 71 -8.77 17.20 -11.39
N ALA A 72 -9.38 16.48 -10.44
CA ALA A 72 -9.54 16.95 -9.06
C ALA A 72 -8.22 17.03 -8.28
N LYS A 73 -7.13 16.45 -8.80
CA LYS A 73 -5.79 16.52 -8.18
C LYS A 73 -4.85 17.39 -9.02
N PRO A 74 -3.80 17.97 -8.42
CA PRO A 74 -2.80 18.75 -9.15
C PRO A 74 -2.15 17.94 -10.27
N TYR A 75 -1.70 18.65 -11.32
CA TYR A 75 -0.93 18.04 -12.38
C TYR A 75 0.29 17.30 -11.82
N GLY A 76 0.55 16.10 -12.34
CA GLY A 76 1.64 15.26 -11.84
C GLY A 76 1.29 14.41 -10.62
N PHE A 77 0.13 14.59 -9.98
CA PHE A 77 -0.21 13.82 -8.77
C PHE A 77 -0.17 12.31 -9.03
N TYR A 78 -0.89 11.82 -10.03
CA TYR A 78 -0.96 10.39 -10.33
C TYR A 78 0.23 9.85 -11.15
N SER A 79 0.98 10.71 -11.84
CA SER A 79 2.15 10.30 -12.65
C SER A 79 3.49 10.46 -11.93
N TYR A 80 3.55 11.20 -10.82
CA TYR A 80 4.78 11.48 -10.08
C TYR A 80 4.61 11.30 -8.57
N ASN A 81 3.66 11.99 -7.93
CA ASN A 81 3.51 11.93 -6.46
C ASN A 81 3.15 10.52 -5.99
N VAL A 82 2.09 9.92 -6.54
CA VAL A 82 1.67 8.56 -6.16
C VAL A 82 2.79 7.53 -6.43
N PRO A 83 3.47 7.52 -7.59
CA PRO A 83 4.64 6.66 -7.79
C PRO A 83 5.77 6.85 -6.78
N ARG A 84 6.06 8.09 -6.38
CA ARG A 84 7.06 8.38 -5.34
C ARG A 84 6.63 7.78 -4.00
N MET A 85 5.39 8.03 -3.60
CA MET A 85 4.82 7.49 -2.36
C MET A 85 4.81 5.96 -2.36
N CYS A 86 4.53 5.33 -3.50
CA CYS A 86 4.63 3.88 -3.64
C CYS A 86 6.05 3.37 -3.37
N ASN A 87 7.10 4.08 -3.79
CA ASN A 87 8.47 3.68 -3.47
C ASN A 87 8.76 3.81 -1.96
N ASP A 88 8.26 4.86 -1.31
CA ASP A 88 8.41 5.07 0.14
C ASP A 88 7.66 3.98 0.94
N ILE A 89 6.49 3.56 0.45
CA ILE A 89 5.72 2.45 1.02
C ILE A 89 6.50 1.14 0.88
N VAL A 90 7.06 0.84 -0.30
CA VAL A 90 7.89 -0.37 -0.48
C VAL A 90 9.06 -0.39 0.50
N ALA A 91 9.76 0.72 0.66
CA ALA A 91 10.85 0.81 1.63
C ALA A 91 10.38 0.55 3.06
N SER A 92 9.20 1.07 3.42
CA SER A 92 8.61 0.86 4.75
C SER A 92 8.20 -0.59 4.99
N LEU A 93 7.55 -1.25 4.01
CA LEU A 93 7.14 -2.66 4.10
C LEU A 93 8.35 -3.57 4.33
N LEU A 94 9.42 -3.36 3.55
CA LEU A 94 10.67 -4.13 3.70
C LEU A 94 11.33 -3.87 5.06
N HIS A 95 11.32 -2.62 5.53
CA HIS A 95 11.88 -2.27 6.82
C HIS A 95 11.10 -2.88 7.98
N TRP A 96 9.77 -2.88 7.92
CA TRP A 96 8.93 -3.49 8.95
C TRP A 96 9.06 -5.00 8.98
N ALA A 97 9.12 -5.66 7.82
CA ALA A 97 9.39 -7.10 7.74
C ALA A 97 10.75 -7.45 8.36
N ASP A 98 11.80 -6.67 8.08
CA ASP A 98 13.12 -6.85 8.69
C ASP A 98 13.08 -6.71 10.22
N ILE A 99 12.35 -5.72 10.74
CA ILE A 99 12.14 -5.55 12.18
C ILE A 99 11.47 -6.79 12.80
N LEU A 100 10.38 -7.27 12.20
CA LEU A 100 9.62 -8.40 12.74
C LEU A 100 10.42 -9.71 12.81
N VAL A 101 11.39 -9.89 11.91
CA VAL A 101 12.23 -11.10 11.87
C VAL A 101 13.48 -10.98 12.74
N ASN A 102 14.10 -9.80 12.79
CA ASN A 102 15.47 -9.65 13.31
C ASN A 102 15.58 -8.98 14.69
N THR A 103 14.47 -8.65 15.34
CA THR A 103 14.49 -7.96 16.66
C THR A 103 13.71 -8.71 17.74
N ASP A 104 14.01 -8.43 19.02
CA ASP A 104 13.36 -9.06 20.18
C ASP A 104 11.82 -8.81 20.16
N GLY A 105 11.10 -9.78 19.59
CA GLY A 105 9.72 -9.73 19.07
C GLY A 105 8.59 -9.58 20.10
N ARG A 106 8.64 -8.50 20.88
CA ARG A 106 7.45 -7.95 21.57
C ARG A 106 7.42 -6.43 21.62
N ARG A 107 8.58 -5.77 21.74
CA ARG A 107 8.63 -4.30 21.81
C ARG A 107 8.56 -3.67 20.42
N THR A 108 9.12 -4.36 19.43
CA THR A 108 9.24 -3.89 18.05
C THR A 108 8.00 -4.16 17.23
N ASP A 109 7.22 -5.21 17.53
CA ASP A 109 5.94 -5.48 16.86
C ASP A 109 4.93 -4.35 17.09
N GLY A 110 4.87 -3.81 18.31
CA GLY A 110 4.02 -2.65 18.61
C GLY A 110 4.39 -1.42 17.79
N ILE A 111 5.70 -1.18 17.59
CA ILE A 111 6.20 -0.09 16.74
C ILE A 111 5.79 -0.32 15.28
N VAL A 112 5.86 -1.57 14.80
CA VAL A 112 5.45 -1.93 13.44
C VAL A 112 3.94 -1.72 13.26
N VAL A 113 3.11 -2.16 14.20
CA VAL A 113 1.65 -1.94 14.18
C VAL A 113 1.34 -0.45 14.12
N ASP A 114 1.88 0.35 15.04
CA ASP A 114 1.66 1.80 15.09
C ASP A 114 2.10 2.48 13.78
N SER A 115 3.20 2.00 13.18
CA SER A 115 3.72 2.52 11.91
C SER A 115 2.81 2.17 10.73
N ILE A 116 2.28 0.95 10.68
CA ILE A 116 1.32 0.53 9.65
C ILE A 116 0.05 1.37 9.75
N GLU A 117 -0.48 1.60 10.95
CA GLU A 117 -1.68 2.40 11.16
C GLU A 117 -1.48 3.88 10.84
N GLY A 118 -0.32 4.43 11.19
CA GLY A 118 0.07 5.78 10.77
C GLY A 118 0.11 5.91 9.26
N MET A 119 0.63 4.90 8.55
CA MET A 119 0.62 4.86 7.10
C MET A 119 -0.82 4.78 6.55
N LEU A 120 -1.66 3.90 7.07
CA LEU A 120 -3.06 3.77 6.66
C LEU A 120 -3.83 5.08 6.80
N ALA A 121 -3.64 5.80 7.91
CA ALA A 121 -4.22 7.12 8.12
C ALA A 121 -3.76 8.15 7.07
N SER A 122 -2.50 8.06 6.63
CA SER A 122 -1.94 8.93 5.59
C SER A 122 -2.40 8.56 4.17
N LEU A 123 -2.82 7.31 3.92
CA LEU A 123 -3.25 6.81 2.60
C LEU A 123 -4.66 7.29 2.16
N GLY A 124 -5.31 8.14 2.97
CA GLY A 124 -6.66 8.67 2.79
C GLY A 124 -6.88 9.68 1.65
N PHE A 125 -6.07 9.66 0.58
CA PHE A 125 -6.21 10.57 -0.58
C PHE A 125 -7.50 10.40 -1.39
#